data_AF-A0A7C7HPM9-F1
#
_entry.id   AF-A0A7C7HPM9-F1
#
_cell.length_a   1.000
_cell.length_b   1.000
_cell.length_c   1.000
_cell.angle_alpha   90.00
_cell.angle_beta   90.00
_cell.angle_gamma   90.00
#
_symmetry.space_group_name_H-M   'P 1'
#
loop_
_entity.id
_entity.type
_entity.pdbx_description
1 polymer ?
#
loop_
_entity_poly.entity_id
_entity_poly.type
_entity_poly.pdbx_seq_one_letter_code
_entity_poly.pdbx_strand_id
1 'polypeptide(L)'
;MAEQLIYVKALRSLEWRSSIESGMDWTVQYQRWTRVCGLMLIVGAALAAGPPEGAEPEVWCEENPEACQSWCDDHPADEVCDEPDC
;
A
#
# COMPACT_ATOMS: atom_id res chain seq x y z
N MET A 1 -33.92 43.66 13.22
CA MET A 1 -32.58 43.68 12.57
C MET A 1 -31.52 42.85 13.33
N ALA A 2 -31.58 42.76 14.65
CA ALA A 2 -30.62 41.96 15.44
C ALA A 2 -30.73 40.45 15.21
N GLU A 3 -31.94 39.90 15.09
CA GLU A 3 -32.18 38.46 14.88
C GLU A 3 -31.58 37.94 13.57
N GLN A 4 -31.70 38.71 12.48
CA GLN A 4 -31.12 38.36 11.19
C GLN A 4 -29.60 38.28 11.25
N LEU A 5 -28.96 39.13 12.07
CA LEU A 5 -27.51 39.14 12.23
C LEU A 5 -27.00 37.91 12.99
N ILE A 6 -27.78 37.42 13.95
CA ILE A 6 -27.44 36.22 14.74
C ILE A 6 -27.53 34.98 13.84
N TYR A 7 -28.59 34.88 13.04
CA TYR A 7 -28.81 33.76 12.14
C TYR A 7 -27.68 33.61 11.10
N VAL A 8 -27.25 34.71 10.48
CA VAL A 8 -26.16 34.71 9.50
C VAL A 8 -24.83 34.27 10.13
N LYS A 9 -24.53 34.72 11.36
CA LYS A 9 -23.31 34.32 12.08
C LYS A 9 -23.32 32.83 12.44
N ALA A 10 -24.48 32.29 12.83
CA ALA A 10 -24.64 30.87 13.13
C ALA A 10 -24.43 29.99 11.90
N LEU A 11 -25.04 30.36 10.76
CA LEU A 11 -24.87 29.63 9.50
C LEU A 11 -23.41 29.60 9.04
N ARG A 12 -22.72 30.75 9.05
CA ARG A 12 -21.29 30.80 8.68
C ARG A 12 -20.40 29.96 9.61
N SER A 13 -20.76 29.88 10.89
CA SER A 13 -20.02 29.07 11.87
C SER A 13 -20.24 27.57 11.66
N LEU A 14 -21.44 27.16 11.25
CA LEU A 14 -21.76 25.77 10.89
C LEU A 14 -21.07 25.34 9.59
N GLU A 15 -21.06 26.20 8.58
CA GLU A 15 -20.35 25.97 7.31
C GLU A 15 -18.85 25.76 7.53
N TRP A 16 -18.22 26.61 8.36
CA TRP A 16 -16.81 26.45 8.73
C TRP A 16 -16.53 25.13 9.44
N ARG A 17 -17.40 24.69 10.34
CA ARG A 17 -17.24 23.40 11.05
C ARG A 17 -17.35 22.22 10.08
N SER A 18 -18.36 22.23 9.21
CA SER A 18 -18.54 21.20 8.19
C SER A 18 -17.36 21.11 7.24
N SER A 19 -16.79 22.25 6.83
CA SER A 19 -15.57 22.28 6.00
C SER A 19 -14.34 21.71 6.70
N ILE A 20 -14.18 21.91 8.00
CA ILE A 20 -13.06 21.36 8.78
C ILE A 20 -13.22 19.85 8.97
N GLU A 21 -14.43 19.37 9.28
CA GLU A 21 -14.71 17.94 9.46
C GLU A 21 -14.48 17.15 8.16
N SER A 22 -14.95 17.67 7.03
CA SER A 22 -14.64 17.08 5.72
C SER A 22 -13.14 17.12 5.39
N GLY A 23 -12.46 18.19 5.81
CA GLY A 23 -11.00 18.34 5.74
C GLY A 23 -10.22 17.27 6.52
N MET A 24 -10.70 16.91 7.69
CA MET A 24 -10.09 15.88 8.53
C MET A 24 -10.35 14.47 7.99
N ASP A 25 -11.55 14.22 7.46
CA ASP A 25 -11.94 12.90 6.91
C ASP A 25 -11.07 12.50 5.70
N TRP A 26 -10.84 13.41 4.75
CA TRP A 26 -9.96 13.11 3.62
C TRP A 26 -8.53 12.85 4.08
N THR A 27 -7.99 13.61 5.03
CA THR A 27 -6.61 13.41 5.51
C THR A 27 -6.44 12.02 6.12
N VAL A 28 -7.40 11.60 6.94
CA VAL A 28 -7.40 10.26 7.56
C VAL A 28 -7.57 9.16 6.50
N GLN A 29 -8.46 9.36 5.54
CA GLN A 29 -8.68 8.41 4.45
C GLN A 29 -7.42 8.27 3.58
N TYR A 30 -6.78 9.37 3.19
CA TYR A 30 -5.53 9.36 2.45
C TYR A 30 -4.38 8.72 3.24
N GLN A 31 -4.26 8.99 4.54
CA GLN A 31 -3.28 8.32 5.39
C GLN A 31 -3.52 6.80 5.47
N ARG A 32 -4.77 6.37 5.50
CA ARG A 32 -5.11 4.94 5.50
C ARG A 32 -4.74 4.29 4.17
N TRP A 33 -5.08 4.91 3.04
CA TRP A 33 -4.74 4.40 1.71
C TRP A 33 -3.24 4.37 1.47
N THR A 34 -2.52 5.44 1.82
CA THR A 34 -1.06 5.49 1.68
C THR A 34 -0.35 4.41 2.49
N ARG A 35 -0.82 4.09 3.71
CA ARG A 35 -0.30 2.95 4.48
C ARG A 35 -0.53 1.61 3.80
N VAL A 36 -1.73 1.36 3.29
CA VAL A 36 -2.06 0.11 2.58
C VAL A 36 -1.23 -0.03 1.31
N CYS A 37 -1.18 1.02 0.48
CA CYS A 37 -0.34 1.03 -0.73
C CYS A 37 1.14 0.87 -0.40
N GLY A 38 1.63 1.53 0.66
CA GLY A 38 3.01 1.39 1.11
C GLY A 38 3.35 -0.05 1.52
N LEU A 39 2.47 -0.70 2.28
CA LEU A 39 2.66 -2.12 2.65
C LEU A 39 2.65 -3.04 1.43
N MET A 40 1.72 -2.84 0.49
CA MET A 40 1.69 -3.61 -0.76
C MET A 40 2.99 -3.49 -1.56
N LEU A 41 3.55 -2.28 -1.65
CA LEU A 41 4.82 -2.05 -2.35
C LEU A 41 6.00 -2.74 -1.65
N ILE A 42 6.05 -2.71 -0.31
CA ILE A 42 7.10 -3.38 0.46
C ILE A 42 7.02 -4.90 0.29
N VAL A 43 5.82 -5.48 0.34
CA VAL A 43 5.62 -6.92 0.13
C VAL A 43 6.01 -7.32 -1.29
N GLY A 44 5.56 -6.57 -2.31
CA GLY A 44 5.94 -6.83 -3.69
C GLY A 44 7.45 -6.74 -3.92
N ALA A 45 8.12 -5.75 -3.32
CA ALA A 45 9.57 -5.63 -3.39
C ALA A 45 10.31 -6.77 -2.66
N ALA A 46 9.77 -7.25 -1.54
CA ALA A 46 10.35 -8.39 -0.82
C ALA A 46 10.24 -9.68 -1.63
N LEU A 47 9.11 -9.91 -2.32
CA LEU A 47 8.93 -11.06 -3.20
C LEU A 47 9.83 -10.97 -4.45
N ALA A 48 10.00 -9.77 -5.01
CA ALA A 48 10.91 -9.57 -6.15
C ALA A 48 12.39 -9.71 -5.77
N ALA A 49 12.76 -9.46 -4.51
CA ALA A 49 14.13 -9.63 -4.02
C ALA A 49 14.54 -11.10 -3.86
N GLY A 50 13.57 -12.03 -3.92
CA GLY A 50 13.82 -13.47 -3.86
C GLY A 50 13.59 -14.09 -2.48
N PRO A 51 14.06 -15.34 -2.30
CA PRO A 51 13.90 -16.05 -1.04
C PRO A 51 14.61 -15.29 0.10
N PRO A 52 13.98 -15.18 1.29
CA PRO A 52 14.60 -14.52 2.42
C PRO A 52 15.83 -15.30 2.92
N GLU A 53 16.78 -14.58 3.54
CA GLU A 53 18.03 -15.16 4.05
C GLU A 53 17.74 -16.32 5.02
N GLY A 54 18.16 -17.53 4.63
CA GLY A 54 17.96 -18.76 5.42
C GLY A 54 16.69 -19.56 5.08
N ALA A 55 15.86 -19.13 4.14
CA ALA A 55 14.84 -19.97 3.52
C ALA A 55 15.43 -20.78 2.37
N GLU A 56 14.97 -22.03 2.22
CA GLU A 56 15.30 -22.86 1.06
C GLU A 56 14.64 -22.25 -0.20
N PRO A 57 15.42 -21.91 -1.24
CA PRO A 57 14.91 -21.29 -2.46
C PRO A 57 13.81 -22.10 -3.14
N GLU A 58 13.91 -23.44 -3.12
CA GLU A 58 12.90 -24.33 -3.72
C GLU A 58 11.55 -24.17 -3.04
N VAL A 59 11.54 -24.18 -1.70
CA VAL A 59 10.32 -24.04 -0.90
C VAL A 59 9.68 -22.67 -1.13
N TRP A 60 10.49 -21.61 -1.21
CA TRP A 60 9.99 -20.27 -1.49
C TRP A 60 9.37 -20.15 -2.90
N CYS A 61 9.98 -20.80 -3.90
CA CYS A 61 9.46 -20.84 -5.26
C CYS A 61 8.17 -21.64 -5.39
N GLU A 62 8.02 -22.75 -4.65
CA GLU A 62 6.75 -23.49 -4.57
C GLU A 62 5.63 -22.62 -3.97
N GLU A 63 5.95 -21.79 -2.98
CA GLU A 63 4.98 -20.89 -2.34
C GLU A 63 4.66 -19.63 -3.16
N ASN A 64 5.59 -19.19 -4.04
CA ASN A 64 5.49 -17.92 -4.79
C ASN A 64 5.95 -18.09 -6.25
N PRO A 65 5.26 -18.90 -7.09
CA PRO A 65 5.74 -19.27 -8.42
C PRO A 65 5.92 -18.08 -9.38
N GLU A 66 5.01 -17.10 -9.32
CA GLU A 66 5.12 -15.89 -10.14
C GLU A 66 6.28 -14.97 -9.73
N ALA A 67 6.57 -14.90 -8.43
CA ALA A 67 7.69 -14.10 -7.92
C ALA A 67 9.02 -14.81 -8.21
N CYS A 68 9.04 -16.14 -8.10
CA CYS A 68 10.18 -16.97 -8.43
C CYS A 68 10.63 -16.77 -9.88
N GLN A 69 9.69 -16.82 -10.84
CA GLN A 69 10.04 -16.61 -12.24
C GLN A 69 10.66 -15.23 -12.48
N SER A 70 10.08 -14.17 -11.91
CA SER A 70 10.63 -12.82 -12.01
C SER A 70 11.98 -12.67 -11.31
N TRP A 71 12.24 -13.43 -10.24
CA TRP A 71 13.52 -13.41 -9.54
C TRP A 71 14.59 -14.17 -10.34
N CYS A 72 14.24 -15.29 -10.96
CA CYS A 72 15.12 -16.07 -11.83
C CYS A 72 15.56 -15.31 -13.09
N ASP A 73 14.76 -14.39 -13.60
CA ASP A 73 15.18 -13.48 -14.69
C ASP A 73 16.43 -12.66 -14.30
N ASP A 74 16.53 -12.24 -13.02
CA ASP A 74 17.66 -11.50 -12.48
C ASP A 74 18.75 -12.42 -11.87
N HIS A 75 18.40 -13.66 -11.51
CA HIS A 75 19.25 -14.67 -10.86
C HIS A 75 19.34 -16.01 -11.64
N PRO A 76 19.75 -15.99 -12.92
CA PRO A 76 19.70 -17.19 -13.79
C PRO A 76 20.74 -18.27 -13.46
N ALA A 77 21.62 -18.03 -12.49
CA ALA A 77 22.69 -18.95 -12.10
C ALA A 77 22.41 -19.71 -10.79
N ASP A 78 21.26 -19.45 -10.16
CA ASP A 78 20.82 -20.17 -8.97
C ASP A 78 20.21 -21.52 -9.36
N GLU A 79 20.55 -22.59 -8.63
CA GLU A 79 20.12 -23.97 -8.93
C GLU A 79 18.59 -24.16 -8.89
N VAL A 80 17.87 -23.28 -8.20
CA VAL A 80 16.40 -23.26 -8.20
C VAL A 80 15.81 -22.76 -9.53
N CYS A 81 16.58 -21.97 -10.26
CA CYS A 81 16.25 -21.43 -11.58
C CYS A 81 16.81 -22.30 -12.72
N ASP A 82 17.63 -23.31 -12.40
CA ASP A 82 17.99 -24.37 -13.34
C ASP A 82 16.73 -25.19 -13.62
N GLU A 83 16.12 -24.90 -14.77
CA GLU A 83 15.02 -25.64 -15.35
C GLU A 83 15.34 -27.15 -15.29
N PRO A 84 14.45 -28.04 -14.77
CA PRO A 84 14.65 -29.46 -14.98
C PRO A 84 14.65 -29.67 -16.50
N ASP A 85 15.83 -30.03 -17.03
CA ASP A 85 16.12 -30.37 -18.42
C ASP A 85 14.86 -30.79 -19.21
N CYS A 86 14.44 -29.91 -20.14
CA CYS A 86 13.49 -30.12 -21.25
C CYS A 86 11.99 -29.80 -21.04
#